data_AF-A0A7W1C9W9-F1
#
_entry.id   AF-A0A7W1C9W9-F1
#
_cell.length_a   1.000
_cell.length_b   1.000
_cell.length_c   1.000
_cell.angle_alpha   90.00
_cell.angle_beta   90.00
_cell.angle_gamma   90.00
#
_symmetry.space_group_name_H-M   'P 1'
#
loop_
_entity.id
_entity.type
_entity.pdbx_description
1 polymer ?
#
loop_
_entity_poly.entity_id
_entity_poly.type
_entity_poly.pdbx_seq_one_letter_code
_entity_poly.pdbx_strand_id
1 'polypeptide(L)'
;ALSPTVQRIEKGEISALEAIDTLLTEELTIRESRRIGVAMATARLTPPKTLEGFDFSFQPSLDRGRIMALAQLDFVKRAEVVHFLGPPDRAS
;
A
#
# COMPACT_ATOMS: atom_id res chain seq x y z
N ALA A 1 7.15 1.69 -18.00
CA ALA A 1 8.34 0.86 -18.16
C ALA A 1 9.26 1.27 -19.32
N LEU A 2 9.09 0.69 -20.52
CA LEU A 2 10.17 0.55 -21.50
C LEU A 2 10.65 1.85 -22.17
N SER A 3 9.75 2.64 -22.76
CA SER A 3 10.10 3.87 -23.48
C SER A 3 10.92 4.88 -22.65
N PRO A 4 10.55 5.21 -21.40
CA PRO A 4 11.37 6.13 -20.61
C PRO A 4 12.73 5.52 -20.24
N THR A 5 12.82 4.21 -19.99
CA THR A 5 14.11 3.55 -19.71
C THR A 5 15.03 3.58 -20.92
N VAL A 6 14.52 3.34 -22.13
CA VAL A 6 15.29 3.42 -23.38
C VAL A 6 15.84 4.83 -23.59
N GLN A 7 15.01 5.87 -23.38
CA GLN A 7 15.44 7.25 -23.52
C GLN A 7 16.60 7.62 -22.56
N ARG A 8 16.61 7.04 -21.36
CA ARG A 8 17.69 7.25 -20.37
C ARG A 8 19.00 6.57 -20.77
N ILE A 9 18.93 5.41 -21.43
CA ILE A 9 20.12 4.76 -22.03
C ILE A 9 20.68 5.64 -23.15
N GLU A 10 19.82 6.14 -24.06
CA GLU A 10 20.23 6.97 -25.20
C GLU A 10 20.91 8.27 -24.74
N LYS A 11 20.46 8.84 -23.62
CA LYS A 11 21.08 10.03 -23.00
C LYS A 11 22.32 9.72 -22.16
N GLY A 12 22.67 8.45 -21.96
CA GLY A 12 23.78 8.03 -21.10
C GLY A 12 23.54 8.26 -19.61
N GLU A 13 22.28 8.45 -19.20
CA GLU A 13 21.90 8.68 -17.79
C GLU A 13 21.94 7.41 -16.95
N ILE A 14 21.77 6.24 -17.59
CA ILE A 14 21.87 4.92 -16.99
C ILE A 14 22.59 3.97 -17.93
N SER A 15 23.29 2.99 -17.36
CA SER A 15 23.86 1.88 -18.10
C SER A 15 22.78 0.92 -18.62
N ALA A 16 23.12 0.13 -19.63
CA ALA A 16 22.25 -0.95 -20.10
C ALA A 16 21.93 -1.98 -19.00
N LEU A 17 22.87 -2.22 -18.07
CA LEU A 17 22.66 -3.13 -16.96
C LEU A 17 21.61 -2.60 -15.97
N GLU A 18 21.70 -1.33 -15.57
CA GLU A 18 20.72 -0.67 -14.69
C GLU A 18 19.33 -0.60 -15.34
N ALA A 19 19.27 -0.41 -16.65
CA ALA A 19 18.02 -0.45 -17.39
C ALA A 19 17.36 -1.84 -17.35
N ILE A 20 18.12 -2.91 -17.57
CA ILE A 20 17.63 -4.29 -17.48
C ILE A 20 17.14 -4.58 -16.06
N ASP A 21 17.92 -4.23 -15.04
CA ASP A 21 17.55 -4.43 -13.64
C ASP A 21 16.25 -3.70 -13.26
N THR A 22 16.10 -2.44 -13.71
CA THR A 22 14.87 -1.66 -13.50
C THR A 22 13.66 -2.34 -14.12
N LEU A 23 13.78 -2.79 -15.39
CA LEU A 23 12.68 -3.43 -16.10
C LEU A 23 12.30 -4.79 -15.50
N LEU A 24 13.30 -5.58 -15.08
CA LEU A 24 13.07 -6.85 -14.41
C LEU A 24 12.41 -6.67 -13.04
N THR A 25 12.82 -5.66 -12.29
CA THR A 25 12.21 -5.31 -11.00
C THR A 25 10.75 -4.87 -11.16
N GLU A 26 10.45 -4.07 -12.18
CA GLU A 26 9.08 -3.65 -12.51
C GLU A 26 8.22 -4.87 -12.88
N GLU A 27 8.72 -5.74 -13.77
CA GLU A 27 8.02 -6.98 -14.17
C GLU A 27 7.77 -7.90 -12.97
N LEU A 28 8.76 -8.08 -12.10
CA LEU A 28 8.62 -8.89 -10.88
C LEU A 28 7.54 -8.31 -9.96
N THR A 29 7.53 -6.99 -9.78
CA THR A 29 6.52 -6.29 -8.97
C THR A 29 5.11 -6.46 -9.55
N ILE A 30 4.96 -6.36 -10.87
CA ILE A 30 3.69 -6.57 -11.58
C ILE A 30 3.21 -8.02 -11.41
N ARG A 31 4.11 -8.99 -11.60
CA ARG A 31 3.79 -10.42 -11.44
C ARG A 31 3.36 -10.75 -10.03
N GLU A 32 4.06 -10.22 -9.03
CA GLU A 32 3.74 -10.47 -7.63
C GLU A 32 2.40 -9.86 -7.25
N SER A 33 2.14 -8.61 -7.67
CA SER A 33 0.85 -7.94 -7.47
C SER A 33 -0.29 -8.72 -8.11
N ARG A 34 -0.11 -9.21 -9.34
CA ARG A 34 -1.09 -10.06 -10.03
C ARG A 34 -1.30 -11.39 -9.31
N ARG A 35 -0.22 -12.03 -8.84
CA ARG A 35 -0.27 -13.29 -8.10
C ARG A 35 -1.10 -13.14 -6.82
N ILE A 36 -0.84 -12.08 -6.05
CA ILE A 36 -1.60 -11.75 -4.84
C ILE A 36 -3.07 -11.52 -5.19
N GLY A 37 -3.34 -10.69 -6.21
CA GLY A 37 -4.72 -10.40 -6.64
C GLY A 37 -5.49 -11.66 -7.04
N VAL A 38 -4.88 -12.56 -7.81
CA VAL A 38 -5.49 -13.85 -8.19
C VAL A 38 -5.72 -14.72 -6.95
N ALA A 39 -4.73 -14.84 -6.06
CA ALA A 39 -4.87 -15.65 -4.85
C ALA A 39 -6.02 -15.17 -3.95
N MET A 40 -6.15 -13.84 -3.76
CA MET A 40 -7.26 -13.24 -3.01
C MET A 40 -8.61 -13.54 -3.66
N ALA A 41 -8.71 -13.38 -4.99
CA ALA A 41 -9.93 -13.66 -5.73
C ALA A 41 -10.34 -15.14 -5.66
N THR A 42 -9.38 -16.06 -5.85
CA THR A 42 -9.61 -17.51 -5.75
C THR A 42 -10.04 -17.92 -4.34
N ALA A 43 -9.44 -17.32 -3.30
CA ALA A 43 -9.81 -17.56 -1.91
C ALA A 43 -11.15 -16.90 -1.50
N ARG A 44 -11.80 -16.14 -2.40
CA ARG A 44 -13.03 -15.37 -2.14
C ARG A 44 -12.90 -14.43 -0.94
N LEU A 45 -11.69 -13.93 -0.70
CA LEU A 45 -11.47 -12.92 0.32
C LEU A 45 -12.05 -11.60 -0.17
N THR A 46 -12.79 -10.91 0.70
CA THR A 46 -13.26 -9.55 0.42
C THR A 46 -12.06 -8.66 0.14
N PRO A 47 -12.15 -7.70 -0.81
CA PRO A 47 -11.11 -6.70 -0.99
C PRO A 47 -10.66 -6.14 0.36
N PRO A 48 -9.36 -5.90 0.57
CA PRO A 48 -8.89 -5.38 1.85
C PRO A 48 -9.63 -4.07 2.14
N LYS A 49 -10.25 -3.98 3.31
CA LYS A 49 -10.81 -2.71 3.79
C LYS A 49 -9.66 -1.75 3.97
N THR A 50 -9.66 -0.66 3.21
CA THR A 50 -8.63 0.37 3.30
C THR A 50 -9.13 1.56 4.11
N LEU A 51 -8.20 2.34 4.67
CA LEU A 51 -8.55 3.56 5.41
C LEU A 51 -9.09 4.66 4.48
N GLU A 52 -8.69 4.67 3.21
CA GLU A 52 -9.21 5.60 2.19
C GLU A 52 -10.71 5.34 1.92
N GLY A 53 -11.13 4.08 1.99
CA GLY A 53 -12.52 3.68 1.79
C GLY A 53 -13.38 3.73 3.06
N PHE A 54 -12.82 4.13 4.22
CA PHE A 54 -13.57 4.20 5.46
C PHE A 54 -14.38 5.50 5.56
N ASP A 55 -15.69 5.37 5.77
CA ASP A 55 -16.58 6.51 6.01
C ASP A 55 -16.50 6.96 7.47
N PHE A 56 -15.67 7.97 7.74
CA PHE A 56 -15.54 8.55 9.07
C PHE A 56 -16.81 9.23 9.58
N SER A 57 -17.80 9.53 8.72
CA SER A 57 -19.09 10.06 9.17
C SER A 57 -19.91 9.01 9.94
N PHE A 58 -19.66 7.72 9.72
CA PHE A 58 -20.29 6.63 10.46
C PHE A 58 -19.85 6.57 11.93
N GLN A 59 -18.64 7.08 12.25
CA GLN A 59 -18.16 7.21 13.62
C GLN A 59 -17.60 8.62 13.87
N PRO A 60 -18.47 9.60 14.18
CA PRO A 60 -18.05 10.99 14.36
C PRO A 60 -17.09 11.22 15.52
N SER A 61 -17.07 10.30 16.51
CA SER A 61 -16.13 10.39 17.64
C SER A 61 -14.70 9.96 17.27
N LEU A 62 -14.51 9.33 16.11
CA LEU A 62 -13.21 8.91 15.63
C LEU A 62 -12.52 10.04 14.87
N ASP A 63 -11.45 10.58 15.46
CA ASP A 63 -10.67 11.63 14.83
C ASP A 63 -9.88 11.08 13.62
N ARG A 64 -10.27 11.47 12.41
CA ARG A 64 -9.62 11.06 11.16
C ARG A 64 -8.13 11.42 11.14
N GLY A 65 -7.76 12.60 11.63
CA GLY A 65 -6.36 13.06 11.61
C GLY A 65 -5.45 12.15 12.43
N ARG A 66 -5.90 11.77 13.64
CA ARG A 66 -5.21 10.81 14.51
C ARG A 66 -5.08 9.44 13.88
N ILE A 67 -6.12 8.94 13.24
CA ILE A 67 -6.06 7.63 12.56
C ILE A 67 -5.09 7.66 11.39
N MET A 68 -5.09 8.72 10.58
CA MET A 68 -4.16 8.86 9.46
C MET A 68 -2.71 9.04 9.93
N ALA A 69 -2.48 9.68 11.07
CA ALA A 69 -1.15 9.76 11.69
C ALA A 69 -0.66 8.38 12.17
N LEU A 70 -1.54 7.58 12.80
CA LEU A 70 -1.22 6.21 13.17
C LEU A 70 -0.93 5.32 11.95
N ALA A 71 -1.62 5.56 10.82
CA ALA A 71 -1.39 4.82 9.58
C ALA A 71 0.03 4.98 9.00
N GLN A 72 0.77 6.02 9.39
CA GLN A 72 2.19 6.20 9.02
C GLN A 72 3.14 5.26 9.78
N LEU A 73 2.65 4.55 10.81
CA LEU A 73 3.39 3.57 11.60
C LEU A 73 4.64 4.10 12.33
N ASP A 74 4.79 5.42 12.50
CA ASP A 74 5.97 5.97 13.19
C ASP A 74 6.07 5.54 14.67
N PHE A 75 4.96 5.15 15.30
CA PHE A 75 4.96 4.58 16.66
C PHE A 75 5.74 3.25 16.72
N VAL A 76 5.81 2.48 15.62
CA VAL A 76 6.60 1.25 15.54
C VAL A 76 8.08 1.58 15.64
N LYS A 77 8.54 2.60 14.91
CA LYS A 77 9.93 3.06 14.96
C LYS A 77 10.32 3.55 16.36
N ARG A 78 9.37 4.13 17.09
CA ARG A 78 9.55 4.62 18.46
C ARG A 78 9.36 3.55 19.54
N ALA A 79 9.00 2.32 19.17
CA ALA A 79 8.65 1.24 20.09
C ALA A 79 7.54 1.63 21.10
N GLU A 80 6.56 2.41 20.65
CA GLU A 80 5.43 2.84 21.46
C GLU A 80 4.26 1.86 21.36
N VAL A 81 3.59 1.65 22.49
CA VAL A 81 2.38 0.82 22.55
C VAL A 81 1.14 1.70 22.29
N VAL A 82 0.34 1.31 21.30
CA VAL A 82 -0.92 1.97 20.95
C VAL A 82 -2.09 1.10 21.39
N HIS A 83 -3.02 1.67 22.16
CA HIS A 83 -4.25 1.01 22.58
C HIS A 83 -5.45 1.63 21.86
N PHE A 84 -6.27 0.80 21.22
CA PHE A 84 -7.54 1.21 20.62
C PHE A 84 -8.67 0.95 21.61
N LEU A 85 -9.27 2.02 22.13
CA LEU A 85 -10.33 1.97 23.12
C LEU A 85 -11.59 2.60 22.53
N GLY A 86 -12.71 1.91 22.69
CA GLY A 86 -14.02 2.38 22.28
C GLY A 86 -15.12 1.54 22.93
N PRO A 87 -16.33 2.07 23.05
CA PRO A 87 -17.48 1.26 23.43
C PRO A 87 -17.66 0.11 22.41
N PRO A 88 -18.12 -1.08 22.84
CA PRO A 88 -18.50 -2.12 21.89
C PRO A 88 -19.61 -1.60 20.98
N ASP A 89 -19.58 -1.99 19.70
CA ASP A 89 -20.57 -1.56 18.71
C ASP A 89 -21.99 -1.83 19.22
N ARG A 90 -22.89 -0.82 19.16
CA ARG A 90 -24.33 -1.11 19.25
C ARG A 90 -24.72 -1.76 17.93
N ALA A 91 -24.92 -3.08 17.95
CA ALA A 91 -25.55 -3.78 16.84
C ALA A 91 -26.90 -3.09 16.56
N SER A 92 -27.00 -2.44 15.39
CA SER A 92 -28.27 -2.03 14.78
C SER A 92 -28.79 -3.17 13.92
#